data_AF-A0A484MZ91-F1
#
_entry.id   AF-A0A484MZ91-F1
#
_cell.length_a   1.000
_cell.length_b   1.000
_cell.length_c   1.000
_cell.angle_alpha   90.00
_cell.angle_beta   90.00
_cell.angle_gamma   90.00
#
_symmetry.space_group_name_H-M   'P 1'
#
loop_
_entity.id
_entity.type
_entity.pdbx_description
1 polymer ?
#
loop_
_entity_poly.entity_id
_entity_poly.type
_entity_poly.pdbx_seq_one_letter_code
_entity_poly.pdbx_strand_id
1 'polypeptide(L)'
;MTAAVDLRGPIRELLWELSGKCRRLVVVGDALMATAIQDVASIPNAEAYNFYVGSAFHDASLVWEVSRRVLHIPPFLWKLIGKLVLPPGAVIPDGLPTPQSCFPENFLKFIVDQRANHKFFKGHLFDACRAIEGPYLDLLRRCYRLLRRGNVWGIGPFNPVVTQSITSNSNSTDRHSSLGWLDMQPPKSVIFVSFGTLTVLSDNQLYELAEGLEQSGKRFIWAVKDMLKGGKGRIGLPEGYEERVKGRGLILRDWVPQLEILDHGSTGGFLTHCGWNSCMESICRGVPMATWPIQYDQARNAVLMTEVLKIGIAVKDWERREEVITAAAIGAAVRRLIGSAEGEELRVKAREMGRAVKQSVMEGGVSRVEMDSFIAHITRKC
;
A
#
# COMPACT_ATOMS: atom_id res chain seq x y z
N MET A 1 -7.91 -8.29 -16.69
CA MET A 1 -9.21 -7.86 -17.26
C MET A 1 -9.98 -9.05 -17.81
N THR A 2 -9.39 -9.88 -18.68
CA THR A 2 -10.04 -11.08 -19.27
C THR A 2 -10.54 -12.08 -18.22
N ALA A 3 -9.74 -12.35 -17.19
CA ALA A 3 -10.12 -13.25 -16.08
C ALA A 3 -11.44 -12.86 -15.38
N ALA A 4 -11.75 -11.55 -15.25
CA ALA A 4 -13.01 -11.11 -14.61
C ALA A 4 -14.26 -11.43 -15.46
N VAL A 5 -14.08 -11.70 -16.76
CA VAL A 5 -15.15 -12.08 -17.68
C VAL A 5 -15.19 -13.60 -17.82
N ASP A 6 -14.03 -14.22 -18.10
CA ASP A 6 -13.92 -15.65 -18.41
C ASP A 6 -14.27 -16.53 -17.20
N LEU A 7 -13.99 -16.07 -15.98
CA LEU A 7 -14.26 -16.82 -14.77
C LEU A 7 -15.72 -16.78 -14.32
N ARG A 8 -16.58 -15.96 -14.94
CA ARG A 8 -17.99 -15.83 -14.52
C ARG A 8 -18.73 -17.17 -14.56
N GLY A 9 -18.59 -17.93 -15.66
CA GLY A 9 -19.24 -19.23 -15.83
C GLY A 9 -18.80 -20.25 -14.76
N PRO A 10 -17.49 -20.56 -14.69
CA PRO A 10 -16.95 -21.48 -13.68
C PRO A 10 -17.26 -21.07 -12.23
N ILE A 11 -17.17 -19.77 -11.91
CA ILE A 11 -17.51 -19.28 -10.56
C ILE A 11 -18.99 -19.47 -10.27
N ARG A 12 -19.88 -19.15 -11.21
CA ARG A 12 -21.32 -19.35 -11.03
C ARG A 12 -21.66 -20.81 -10.73
N GLU A 13 -21.08 -21.76 -11.46
CA GLU A 13 -21.27 -23.20 -11.23
C GLU A 13 -20.82 -23.60 -9.82
N LEU A 14 -19.62 -23.17 -9.42
CA LEU A 14 -19.10 -23.41 -8.06
C LEU A 14 -20.02 -22.83 -6.98
N LEU A 15 -20.52 -21.60 -7.16
CA LEU A 15 -21.39 -20.95 -6.19
C LEU A 15 -22.73 -21.68 -6.02
N TRP A 16 -23.31 -22.19 -7.11
CA TRP A 16 -24.53 -23.01 -7.04
C TRP A 16 -24.29 -24.35 -6.35
N GLU A 17 -23.14 -24.99 -6.59
CA GLU A 17 -22.78 -26.23 -5.91
C GLU A 17 -22.62 -26.01 -4.40
N LEU A 18 -21.89 -24.96 -4.00
CA LEU A 18 -21.67 -24.63 -2.59
C LEU A 18 -22.94 -24.18 -1.88
N SER A 19 -23.83 -23.47 -2.58
CA SER A 19 -25.09 -22.99 -1.99
C SER A 19 -26.01 -24.13 -1.58
N GLY A 20 -25.98 -25.27 -2.30
CA GLY A 20 -26.71 -26.49 -1.93
C GLY A 20 -26.15 -27.23 -0.70
N LYS A 21 -24.93 -26.88 -0.25
CA LYS A 21 -24.22 -27.54 0.85
C LYS A 21 -24.22 -26.74 2.15
N CYS A 22 -24.79 -25.54 2.18
CA CYS A 22 -24.75 -24.67 3.35
C CYS A 22 -26.06 -23.90 3.54
N ARG A 23 -26.33 -23.49 4.80
CA ARG A 23 -27.50 -22.64 5.12
C ARG A 23 -27.32 -21.20 4.58
N ARG A 24 -26.10 -20.71 4.57
CA ARG A 24 -25.73 -19.38 4.07
C ARG A 24 -24.38 -19.45 3.39
N LEU A 25 -24.30 -18.94 2.17
CA LEU A 25 -23.06 -18.79 1.42
C LEU A 25 -22.61 -17.32 1.50
N VAL A 26 -21.38 -17.09 1.98
CA VAL A 26 -20.80 -15.74 2.03
C VAL A 26 -19.66 -15.70 1.02
N VAL A 27 -19.75 -14.76 0.07
CA VAL A 27 -18.78 -14.60 -1.00
C VAL A 27 -18.05 -13.28 -0.80
N VAL A 28 -16.75 -13.34 -0.54
CA VAL A 28 -15.89 -12.16 -0.50
C VAL A 28 -15.10 -12.11 -1.80
N GLY A 29 -15.29 -11.07 -2.60
CA GLY A 29 -14.63 -10.90 -3.89
C GLY A 29 -13.82 -9.62 -3.95
N ASP A 30 -12.71 -9.65 -4.68
CA ASP A 30 -11.91 -8.46 -4.97
C ASP A 30 -12.75 -7.39 -5.72
N ALA A 31 -12.49 -6.11 -5.45
CA ALA A 31 -13.18 -4.97 -6.06
C ALA A 31 -13.12 -4.91 -7.59
N LEU A 32 -12.18 -5.62 -8.21
CA LEU A 32 -12.04 -5.73 -9.66
C LEU A 32 -12.63 -7.02 -10.25
N MET A 33 -13.30 -7.83 -9.42
CA MET A 33 -13.91 -9.12 -9.79
C MET A 33 -15.44 -9.11 -9.69
N ALA A 34 -16.07 -7.94 -9.50
CA ALA A 34 -17.52 -7.81 -9.36
C ALA A 34 -18.31 -8.49 -10.49
N THR A 35 -17.88 -8.34 -11.74
CA THR A 35 -18.52 -8.97 -12.91
C THR A 35 -18.43 -10.50 -12.87
N ALA A 36 -17.38 -11.06 -12.30
CA ALA A 36 -17.19 -12.52 -12.23
C ALA A 36 -18.12 -13.17 -11.19
N ILE A 37 -18.47 -12.44 -10.14
CA ILE A 37 -19.28 -12.96 -9.02
C ILE A 37 -20.72 -12.43 -9.01
N GLN A 38 -21.14 -11.65 -10.00
CA GLN A 38 -22.44 -10.97 -10.01
C GLN A 38 -23.64 -11.93 -9.91
N ASP A 39 -23.48 -13.18 -10.36
CA ASP A 39 -24.53 -14.20 -10.32
C ASP A 39 -24.87 -14.66 -8.89
N VAL A 40 -24.07 -14.27 -7.88
CA VAL A 40 -24.44 -14.40 -6.44
C VAL A 40 -25.81 -13.77 -6.16
N ALA A 41 -26.18 -12.69 -6.86
CA ALA A 41 -27.46 -12.02 -6.67
C ALA A 41 -28.69 -12.92 -6.94
N SER A 42 -28.49 -14.00 -7.69
CA SER A 42 -29.55 -14.96 -8.06
C SER A 42 -29.62 -16.16 -7.11
N ILE A 43 -28.71 -16.29 -6.15
CA ILE A 43 -28.64 -17.43 -5.23
C ILE A 43 -29.32 -17.04 -3.90
N PRO A 44 -30.45 -17.65 -3.51
CA PRO A 44 -31.30 -17.14 -2.42
C PRO A 44 -30.62 -17.08 -1.04
N ASN A 45 -29.71 -18.01 -0.76
CA ASN A 45 -28.99 -18.09 0.50
C ASN A 45 -27.56 -17.52 0.42
N ALA A 46 -27.22 -16.76 -0.62
CA ALA A 46 -25.89 -16.18 -0.79
C ALA A 46 -25.85 -14.66 -0.58
N GLU A 47 -24.74 -14.18 0.00
CA GLU A 47 -24.45 -12.75 0.17
C GLU A 47 -23.03 -12.45 -0.32
N ALA A 48 -22.88 -11.41 -1.14
CA ALA A 48 -21.58 -10.95 -1.61
C ALA A 48 -21.09 -9.74 -0.81
N TYR A 49 -19.79 -9.69 -0.55
CA TYR A 49 -19.08 -8.57 0.06
C TYR A 49 -17.88 -8.19 -0.80
N ASN A 50 -17.67 -6.89 -0.98
CA ASN A 50 -16.61 -6.38 -1.85
C ASN A 50 -15.34 -6.10 -1.05
N PHE A 51 -14.20 -6.59 -1.51
CA PHE A 51 -12.91 -6.42 -0.82
C PHE A 51 -11.99 -5.47 -1.57
N TYR A 52 -11.58 -4.40 -0.90
CA TYR A 52 -10.67 -3.37 -1.38
C TYR A 52 -9.30 -3.59 -0.76
N VAL A 53 -8.33 -3.92 -1.60
CA VAL A 53 -6.93 -4.17 -1.21
C VAL A 53 -6.09 -2.90 -1.07
N GLY A 54 -6.65 -1.74 -1.42
CA GLY A 54 -5.97 -0.45 -1.32
C GLY A 54 -6.30 0.30 -0.03
N SER A 55 -5.60 1.41 0.17
CA SER A 55 -5.84 2.35 1.26
C SER A 55 -7.28 2.88 1.27
N ALA A 56 -7.91 2.94 2.45
CA ALA A 56 -9.20 3.63 2.61
C ALA A 56 -9.10 5.14 2.32
N PHE A 57 -7.94 5.76 2.57
CA PHE A 57 -7.69 7.15 2.15
C PHE A 57 -7.80 7.33 0.63
N HIS A 58 -7.30 6.38 -0.16
CA HIS A 58 -7.40 6.44 -1.63
C HIS A 58 -8.87 6.53 -2.06
N ASP A 59 -9.71 5.59 -1.61
CA ASP A 59 -11.13 5.57 -1.98
C ASP A 59 -11.91 6.75 -1.39
N ALA A 60 -11.64 7.13 -0.14
CA ALA A 60 -12.31 8.25 0.52
C ALA A 60 -12.01 9.59 -0.17
N SER A 61 -10.75 9.83 -0.53
CA SER A 61 -10.34 11.03 -1.26
C SER A 61 -10.89 11.08 -2.68
N LEU A 62 -10.99 9.93 -3.36
CA LEU A 62 -11.64 9.86 -4.66
C LEU A 62 -13.13 10.19 -4.57
N VAL A 63 -13.84 9.60 -3.61
CA VAL A 63 -15.27 9.91 -3.36
C VAL A 63 -15.45 11.39 -3.07
N TRP A 64 -14.57 11.98 -2.26
CA TRP A 64 -14.59 13.41 -1.95
C TRP A 64 -14.45 14.29 -3.21
N GLU A 65 -13.44 14.02 -4.05
CA GLU A 65 -13.23 14.79 -5.28
C GLU A 65 -14.33 14.62 -6.31
N VAL A 66 -14.82 13.39 -6.49
CA VAL A 66 -15.92 13.11 -7.43
C VAL A 66 -17.19 13.79 -6.95
N SER A 67 -17.48 13.77 -5.65
CA SER A 67 -18.65 14.46 -5.08
C SER A 67 -18.60 15.96 -5.36
N ARG A 68 -17.43 16.61 -5.19
CA ARG A 68 -17.26 18.02 -5.55
C ARG A 68 -17.62 18.30 -7.01
N ARG A 69 -17.09 17.46 -7.92
CA ARG A 69 -17.27 17.61 -9.38
C ARG A 69 -18.73 17.41 -9.78
N VAL A 70 -19.37 16.36 -9.27
CA VAL A 70 -20.79 16.04 -9.55
C VAL A 70 -21.72 17.13 -9.03
N LEU A 71 -21.41 17.72 -7.87
CA LEU A 71 -22.20 18.81 -7.29
C LEU A 71 -21.84 20.18 -7.87
N HIS A 72 -20.88 20.26 -8.80
CA HIS A 72 -20.38 21.50 -9.39
C HIS A 72 -19.95 22.57 -8.36
N ILE A 73 -19.38 22.15 -7.23
CA ILE A 73 -19.00 23.05 -6.13
C ILE A 73 -17.60 23.67 -6.37
N PRO A 74 -17.46 25.00 -6.31
CA PRO A 74 -16.17 25.67 -6.42
C PRO A 74 -15.17 25.21 -5.33
N PRO A 75 -13.85 25.11 -5.62
CA PRO A 75 -12.86 24.61 -4.66
C PRO A 75 -12.89 25.29 -3.29
N PHE A 76 -13.01 26.63 -3.25
CA PHE A 76 -13.07 27.39 -2.00
C PHE A 76 -14.26 26.98 -1.12
N LEU A 77 -15.45 26.83 -1.71
CA LEU A 77 -16.65 26.43 -0.99
C LEU A 77 -16.55 24.96 -0.53
N TRP A 78 -15.98 24.08 -1.37
CA TRP A 78 -15.76 22.68 -1.02
C TRP A 78 -14.83 22.52 0.19
N LYS A 79 -13.79 23.36 0.29
CA LYS A 79 -12.89 23.40 1.44
C LYS A 79 -13.61 23.83 2.72
N LEU A 80 -14.51 24.80 2.63
CA LEU A 80 -15.33 25.23 3.77
C LEU A 80 -16.31 24.14 4.20
N ILE A 81 -16.97 23.48 3.25
CA ILE A 81 -17.84 22.31 3.51
C ILE A 81 -17.04 21.21 4.19
N GLY A 82 -15.81 20.94 3.74
CA GLY A 82 -14.92 19.95 4.35
C GLY A 82 -14.73 20.15 5.85
N LYS A 83 -14.56 21.40 6.31
CA LYS A 83 -14.42 21.72 7.74
C LYS A 83 -15.66 21.36 8.58
N LEU A 84 -16.82 21.26 7.96
CA LEU A 84 -18.10 20.96 8.63
C LEU A 84 -18.48 19.49 8.53
N VAL A 85 -18.20 18.83 7.40
CA VAL A 85 -18.76 17.50 7.09
C VAL A 85 -17.76 16.36 7.18
N LEU A 86 -16.45 16.64 7.11
CA LEU A 86 -15.44 15.60 7.24
C LEU A 86 -15.44 15.02 8.66
N PRO A 87 -15.22 13.71 8.82
CA PRO A 87 -15.04 13.12 10.14
C PRO A 87 -13.87 13.78 10.90
N PRO A 88 -13.92 13.82 12.25
CA PRO A 88 -12.80 14.30 13.05
C PRO A 88 -11.49 13.60 12.68
N GLY A 89 -10.42 14.37 12.49
CA GLY A 89 -9.11 13.85 12.10
C GLY A 89 -8.94 13.55 10.60
N ALA A 90 -10.01 13.61 9.79
CA ALA A 90 -9.86 13.45 8.34
C ALA A 90 -9.26 14.70 7.71
N VAL A 91 -8.11 14.52 7.05
CA VAL A 91 -7.48 15.55 6.22
C VAL A 91 -7.41 15.04 4.79
N ILE A 92 -7.94 15.81 3.84
CA ILE A 92 -7.85 15.52 2.40
C ILE A 92 -7.10 16.70 1.77
N PRO A 93 -5.81 16.52 1.42
CA PRO A 93 -5.04 17.56 0.76
C PRO A 93 -5.68 18.04 -0.55
N ASP A 94 -5.40 19.28 -0.91
CA ASP A 94 -5.73 19.82 -2.23
C ASP A 94 -4.71 19.25 -3.25
N GLY A 95 -5.07 19.21 -4.54
CA GLY A 95 -4.12 18.84 -5.60
C GLY A 95 -3.77 17.35 -5.69
N LEU A 96 -4.59 16.45 -5.13
CA LEU A 96 -4.33 15.02 -5.21
C LEU A 96 -4.28 14.49 -6.67
N PRO A 97 -3.42 13.50 -6.96
CA PRO A 97 -3.31 12.86 -8.26
C PRO A 97 -4.64 12.36 -8.82
N THR A 98 -4.99 12.76 -10.04
CA THR A 98 -6.25 12.33 -10.67
C THR A 98 -6.18 10.86 -11.10
N PRO A 99 -7.32 10.12 -11.09
CA PRO A 99 -7.34 8.76 -11.62
C PRO A 99 -6.78 8.65 -13.04
N GLN A 100 -7.10 9.62 -13.91
CA GLN A 100 -6.61 9.72 -15.28
C GLN A 100 -5.08 9.81 -15.36
N SER A 101 -4.44 10.47 -14.39
CA SER A 101 -2.99 10.53 -14.34
C SER A 101 -2.37 9.22 -13.83
N CYS A 102 -3.06 8.51 -12.95
CA CYS A 102 -2.57 7.35 -12.19
C CYS A 102 -2.73 5.99 -12.89
N PHE A 103 -3.76 5.85 -13.72
CA PHE A 103 -4.15 4.58 -14.30
C PHE A 103 -4.28 4.71 -15.82
N PRO A 104 -3.87 3.69 -16.60
CA PRO A 104 -4.15 3.63 -18.03
C PRO A 104 -5.66 3.73 -18.32
N GLU A 105 -6.04 4.38 -19.42
CA GLU A 105 -7.44 4.66 -19.75
C GLU A 105 -8.31 3.40 -19.83
N ASN A 106 -7.81 2.36 -20.49
CA ASN A 106 -8.50 1.06 -20.58
C ASN A 106 -8.71 0.43 -19.21
N PHE A 107 -7.75 0.60 -18.28
CA PHE A 107 -7.86 0.09 -16.93
C PHE A 107 -8.82 0.92 -16.09
N LEU A 108 -8.87 2.24 -16.26
CA LEU A 108 -9.89 3.09 -15.64
C LEU A 108 -11.29 2.70 -16.09
N LYS A 109 -11.50 2.50 -17.39
CA LYS A 109 -12.77 2.03 -17.92
C LYS A 109 -13.17 0.71 -17.27
N PHE A 110 -12.23 -0.24 -17.21
CA PHE A 110 -12.45 -1.51 -16.53
C PHE A 110 -12.84 -1.33 -15.04
N ILE A 111 -12.15 -0.47 -14.29
CA ILE A 111 -12.50 -0.17 -12.88
C ILE A 111 -13.91 0.42 -12.77
N VAL A 112 -14.27 1.35 -13.66
CA VAL A 112 -15.62 1.96 -13.70
C VAL A 112 -16.69 0.89 -13.98
N ASP A 113 -16.44 0.00 -14.94
CA ASP A 113 -17.35 -1.10 -15.29
C ASP A 113 -17.56 -2.05 -14.11
N GLN A 114 -16.48 -2.41 -13.38
CA GLN A 114 -16.60 -3.21 -12.15
C GLN A 114 -17.42 -2.47 -11.08
N ARG A 115 -17.14 -1.18 -10.86
CA ARG A 115 -17.84 -0.34 -9.87
C ARG A 115 -19.32 -0.12 -10.18
N ALA A 116 -19.71 -0.12 -11.45
CA ALA A 116 -21.11 -0.02 -11.86
C ALA A 116 -21.94 -1.22 -11.38
N ASN A 117 -21.31 -2.39 -11.26
CA ASN A 117 -21.94 -3.64 -10.83
C ASN A 117 -22.03 -3.78 -9.30
N HIS A 118 -21.62 -2.79 -8.49
CA HIS A 118 -21.55 -2.96 -7.03
C HIS A 118 -22.90 -3.08 -6.29
N LYS A 119 -24.04 -2.98 -6.99
CA LYS A 119 -25.38 -2.95 -6.36
C LYS A 119 -25.75 -4.24 -5.63
N PHE A 120 -25.18 -5.38 -6.01
CA PHE A 120 -25.48 -6.67 -5.39
C PHE A 120 -24.70 -6.94 -4.09
N PHE A 121 -23.64 -6.16 -3.83
CA PHE A 121 -22.87 -6.31 -2.60
C PHE A 121 -23.67 -5.85 -1.38
N LYS A 122 -23.65 -6.65 -0.31
CA LYS A 122 -24.28 -6.34 0.99
C LYS A 122 -23.39 -5.48 1.88
N GLY A 123 -22.09 -5.42 1.59
CA GLY A 123 -21.15 -4.51 2.24
C GLY A 123 -19.75 -4.56 1.63
N HIS A 124 -18.87 -3.75 2.21
CA HIS A 124 -17.55 -3.41 1.67
C HIS A 124 -16.50 -3.56 2.77
N LEU A 125 -15.42 -4.23 2.42
CA LEU A 125 -14.32 -4.59 3.29
C LEU A 125 -13.08 -3.91 2.75
N PHE A 126 -12.35 -3.20 3.61
CA PHE A 126 -11.10 -2.54 3.25
C PHE A 126 -9.95 -3.20 4.00
N ASP A 127 -8.84 -3.47 3.31
CA ASP A 127 -7.55 -3.77 3.94
C ASP A 127 -6.93 -2.49 4.54
N ALA A 128 -7.69 -1.89 5.45
CA ALA A 128 -7.39 -0.62 6.09
C ALA A 128 -7.31 -0.81 7.58
N CYS A 129 -6.30 -0.18 8.19
CA CYS A 129 -6.12 -0.19 9.63
C CYS A 129 -6.85 0.98 10.28
N ARG A 130 -7.85 0.71 11.11
CA ARG A 130 -8.64 1.77 11.77
C ARG A 130 -7.79 2.73 12.60
N ALA A 131 -6.68 2.27 13.17
CA ALA A 131 -5.77 3.11 13.95
C ALA A 131 -5.11 4.23 13.12
N ILE A 132 -5.06 4.10 11.80
CA ILE A 132 -4.45 5.07 10.89
C ILE A 132 -5.50 5.74 10.01
N GLU A 133 -6.43 4.94 9.49
CA GLU A 133 -7.37 5.36 8.45
C GLU A 133 -8.81 5.50 8.95
N GLY A 134 -9.02 5.46 10.27
CA GLY A 134 -10.33 5.57 10.91
C GLY A 134 -11.21 6.71 10.37
N PRO A 135 -10.70 7.95 10.27
CA PRO A 135 -11.49 9.06 9.71
C PRO A 135 -11.93 8.84 8.25
N TYR A 136 -11.12 8.15 7.44
CA TYR A 136 -11.45 7.85 6.04
C TYR A 136 -12.47 6.72 5.93
N LEU A 137 -12.35 5.70 6.78
CA LEU A 137 -13.37 4.66 6.93
C LEU A 137 -14.72 5.26 7.36
N ASP A 138 -14.71 6.24 8.25
CA ASP A 138 -15.94 6.91 8.69
C ASP A 138 -16.56 7.78 7.59
N LEU A 139 -15.73 8.42 6.76
CA LEU A 139 -16.21 9.14 5.59
C LEU A 139 -16.88 8.17 4.60
N LEU A 140 -16.21 7.06 4.29
CA LEU A 140 -16.77 6.01 3.43
C LEU A 140 -18.07 5.46 4.00
N ARG A 141 -18.14 5.15 5.30
CA ARG A 141 -19.39 4.73 5.96
C ARG A 141 -20.53 5.72 5.78
N ARG A 142 -20.28 7.01 5.97
CA ARG A 142 -21.29 8.07 5.76
C ARG A 142 -21.77 8.06 4.31
N CYS A 143 -20.86 8.04 3.35
CA CYS A 143 -21.19 8.03 1.92
C CYS A 143 -21.97 6.77 1.51
N TYR A 144 -21.52 5.59 1.91
CA TYR A 144 -22.17 4.32 1.54
C TYR A 144 -23.54 4.17 2.19
N ARG A 145 -23.71 4.66 3.44
CA ARG A 145 -25.02 4.74 4.10
C ARG A 145 -25.99 5.65 3.35
N LEU A 146 -25.55 6.85 2.95
CA LEU A 146 -26.36 7.79 2.17
C LEU A 146 -26.79 7.20 0.82
N LEU A 147 -25.89 6.46 0.16
CA LEU A 147 -26.17 5.79 -1.11
C LEU A 147 -26.88 4.44 -0.96
N ARG A 148 -27.22 4.02 0.26
CA ARG A 148 -27.82 2.72 0.59
C ARG A 148 -27.03 1.53 0.00
N ARG A 149 -25.70 1.61 0.02
CA ARG A 149 -24.76 0.63 -0.54
C ARG A 149 -24.24 -0.39 0.48
N GLY A 150 -24.92 -0.55 1.60
CA GLY A 150 -24.52 -1.50 2.65
C GLY A 150 -23.45 -0.97 3.60
N ASN A 151 -22.95 -1.88 4.43
CA ASN A 151 -22.01 -1.58 5.51
C ASN A 151 -20.56 -1.50 5.01
N VAL A 152 -19.69 -0.84 5.79
CA VAL A 152 -18.26 -0.70 5.50
C VAL A 152 -17.45 -1.11 6.72
N TRP A 153 -16.48 -2.00 6.54
CA TRP A 153 -15.53 -2.43 7.57
C TRP A 153 -14.09 -2.22 7.12
N GLY A 154 -13.24 -1.78 8.05
CA GLY A 154 -11.79 -1.82 7.89
C GLY A 154 -11.27 -3.05 8.63
N ILE A 155 -10.93 -4.09 7.90
CA ILE A 155 -10.58 -5.42 8.45
C ILE A 155 -9.08 -5.71 8.36
N GLY A 156 -8.29 -4.72 7.98
CA GLY A 156 -6.85 -4.80 7.87
C GLY A 156 -6.10 -4.34 9.14
N PRO A 157 -4.76 -4.37 9.10
CA PRO A 157 -3.95 -4.85 7.97
C PRO A 157 -3.84 -6.38 7.94
N PHE A 158 -3.85 -6.97 6.74
CA PHE A 158 -3.59 -8.41 6.57
C PHE A 158 -2.09 -8.77 6.51
N ASN A 159 -1.22 -7.79 6.30
CA ASN A 159 0.21 -8.02 6.32
C ASN A 159 0.67 -8.45 7.72
N PRO A 160 1.72 -9.29 7.84
CA PRO A 160 2.27 -9.67 9.15
C PRO A 160 2.71 -8.46 9.98
N VAL A 161 1.88 -8.08 10.94
CA VAL A 161 2.07 -6.94 11.86
C VAL A 161 3.13 -7.24 12.91
N VAL A 162 3.19 -8.51 13.32
CA VAL A 162 4.22 -9.04 14.20
C VAL A 162 4.93 -10.12 13.40
N THR A 163 6.22 -9.91 13.13
CA THR A 163 7.09 -11.00 12.72
C THR A 163 7.12 -11.95 13.90
N GLN A 164 6.51 -13.14 13.79
CA GLN A 164 6.83 -14.20 14.75
C GLN A 164 8.34 -14.30 14.70
N SER A 165 8.99 -14.01 15.82
CA SER A 165 10.41 -14.13 15.92
C SER A 165 10.73 -15.56 15.51
N ILE A 166 11.31 -15.75 14.32
CA ILE A 166 12.05 -16.97 13.99
C ILE A 166 13.33 -16.88 14.83
N THR A 167 13.15 -16.85 16.14
CA THR A 167 14.19 -17.04 17.13
C THR A 167 13.91 -18.41 17.67
N SER A 168 14.92 -19.28 17.48
CA SER A 168 15.11 -20.58 18.09
C SER A 168 14.29 -21.77 17.57
N ASN A 169 14.39 -22.10 16.26
CA ASN A 169 14.42 -23.52 15.85
C ASN A 169 14.78 -23.86 14.39
N SER A 170 15.04 -22.90 13.49
CA SER A 170 15.69 -23.24 12.21
C SER A 170 17.20 -23.18 12.40
N ASN A 171 17.91 -24.25 12.06
CA ASN A 171 19.37 -24.26 11.96
C ASN A 171 19.88 -22.98 11.27
N SER A 172 20.98 -22.43 11.75
CA SER A 172 21.57 -21.15 11.31
C SER A 172 21.97 -21.07 9.83
N THR A 173 21.66 -22.08 9.02
CA THR A 173 21.99 -22.19 7.61
C THR A 173 20.99 -21.53 6.67
N ASP A 174 19.76 -21.23 7.11
CA ASP A 174 18.69 -20.70 6.25
C ASP A 174 18.48 -19.18 6.37
N ARG A 175 19.29 -18.48 7.17
CA ARG A 175 19.17 -17.02 7.34
C ARG A 175 19.75 -16.31 6.11
N HIS A 176 18.90 -15.54 5.43
CA HIS A 176 19.31 -14.78 4.24
C HIS A 176 20.52 -13.87 4.54
N SER A 177 21.50 -13.85 3.64
CA SER A 177 22.80 -13.17 3.82
C SER A 177 22.67 -11.67 4.11
N SER A 178 21.63 -11.02 3.60
CA SER A 178 21.33 -9.60 3.88
C SER A 178 21.14 -9.32 5.37
N LEU A 179 20.62 -10.27 6.15
CA LEU A 179 20.41 -10.09 7.58
C LEU A 179 21.75 -10.12 8.33
N GLY A 180 22.67 -11.00 7.94
CA GLY A 180 24.03 -11.00 8.48
C GLY A 180 24.79 -9.71 8.14
N TRP A 181 24.57 -9.14 6.95
CA TRP A 181 25.13 -7.83 6.60
C TRP A 181 24.55 -6.70 7.46
N LEU A 182 23.25 -6.75 7.77
CA LEU A 182 22.57 -5.77 8.63
C LEU A 182 23.03 -5.84 10.08
N ASP A 183 23.33 -7.03 10.61
CA ASP A 183 23.85 -7.21 11.97
C ASP A 183 25.14 -6.42 12.19
N MET A 184 25.94 -6.24 11.13
CA MET A 184 27.21 -5.51 11.16
C MET A 184 27.06 -3.99 11.01
N GLN A 185 25.83 -3.48 10.84
CA GLN A 185 25.58 -2.05 10.64
C GLN A 185 25.10 -1.37 11.92
N PRO A 186 25.43 -0.06 12.12
CA PRO A 186 24.89 0.69 13.24
C PRO A 186 23.34 0.72 13.23
N PRO A 187 22.70 0.82 14.40
CA PRO A 187 21.25 0.96 14.48
C PRO A 187 20.73 2.13 13.64
N LYS A 188 19.61 1.89 12.94
CA LYS A 188 18.89 2.91 12.16
C LYS A 188 19.75 3.70 11.17
N SER A 189 20.76 3.06 10.58
CA SER A 189 21.73 3.67 9.68
C SER A 189 21.60 3.25 8.21
N VAL A 190 20.76 2.25 7.92
CA VAL A 190 20.60 1.66 6.58
C VAL A 190 19.28 2.10 5.95
N ILE A 191 19.31 2.54 4.70
CA ILE A 191 18.09 2.66 3.87
C ILE A 191 17.87 1.39 3.07
N PHE A 192 16.68 0.80 3.18
CA PHE A 192 16.26 -0.25 2.28
C PHE A 192 15.64 0.37 1.02
N VAL A 193 15.94 -0.16 -0.16
CA VAL A 193 15.47 0.36 -1.45
C VAL A 193 14.81 -0.78 -2.22
N SER A 194 13.50 -0.66 -2.47
CA SER A 194 12.72 -1.65 -3.23
C SER A 194 11.50 -1.02 -3.91
N PHE A 195 11.33 -1.29 -5.20
CA PHE A 195 10.20 -0.80 -6.00
C PHE A 195 9.15 -1.88 -6.32
N GLY A 196 9.24 -3.02 -5.63
CA GLY A 196 8.38 -4.18 -5.87
C GLY A 196 8.70 -4.91 -7.18
N THR A 197 7.90 -5.93 -7.48
CA THR A 197 8.16 -6.85 -8.60
C THR A 197 7.64 -6.35 -9.94
N LEU A 198 6.70 -5.40 -9.97
CA LEU A 198 6.05 -4.92 -11.20
C LEU A 198 6.74 -3.70 -11.81
N THR A 199 7.65 -3.06 -11.06
CA THR A 199 8.34 -1.85 -11.52
C THR A 199 9.55 -2.21 -12.39
N VAL A 200 9.73 -1.44 -13.46
CA VAL A 200 10.98 -1.40 -14.26
C VAL A 200 11.39 0.06 -14.43
N LEU A 201 12.58 0.42 -13.95
CA LEU A 201 13.15 1.74 -14.16
C LEU A 201 13.88 1.78 -15.51
N SER A 202 13.90 2.95 -16.15
CA SER A 202 14.73 3.17 -17.34
C SER A 202 16.22 3.10 -16.98
N ASP A 203 17.08 2.79 -17.95
CA ASP A 203 18.53 2.69 -17.74
C ASP A 203 19.10 4.02 -17.18
N ASN A 204 18.65 5.17 -17.69
CA ASN A 204 19.04 6.48 -17.18
C ASN A 204 18.59 6.69 -15.72
N GLN A 205 17.36 6.31 -15.38
CA GLN A 205 16.87 6.49 -14.02
C GLN A 205 17.58 5.55 -13.03
N LEU A 206 17.93 4.34 -13.48
CA LEU A 206 18.72 3.39 -12.72
C LEU A 206 20.13 3.93 -12.44
N TYR A 207 20.77 4.53 -13.45
CA TYR A 207 22.07 5.18 -13.30
C TYR A 207 22.03 6.28 -12.24
N GLU A 208 21.07 7.20 -12.34
CA GLU A 208 20.90 8.28 -11.36
C GLU A 208 20.61 7.76 -9.95
N LEU A 209 19.85 6.66 -9.82
CA LEU A 209 19.60 6.01 -8.53
C LEU A 209 20.89 5.42 -7.94
N ALA A 210 21.68 4.71 -8.74
CA ALA A 210 22.97 4.16 -8.30
C ALA A 210 23.90 5.28 -7.82
N GLU A 211 24.11 6.30 -8.66
CA GLU A 211 24.93 7.46 -8.33
C GLU A 211 24.40 8.22 -7.10
N GLY A 212 23.09 8.39 -6.98
CA GLY A 212 22.48 9.07 -5.85
C GLY A 212 22.66 8.33 -4.52
N LEU A 213 22.56 7.00 -4.54
CA LEU A 213 22.84 6.15 -3.37
C LEU A 213 24.33 6.20 -2.98
N GLU A 214 25.23 6.16 -3.96
CA GLU A 214 26.68 6.31 -3.72
C GLU A 214 27.01 7.70 -3.15
N GLN A 215 26.53 8.77 -3.77
CA GLN A 215 26.76 10.15 -3.33
C GLN A 215 26.06 10.49 -2.01
N SER A 216 25.03 9.73 -1.61
CA SER A 216 24.36 9.93 -0.31
C SER A 216 25.32 9.77 0.88
N GLY A 217 26.39 8.98 0.72
CA GLY A 217 27.28 8.61 1.83
C GLY A 217 26.64 7.64 2.84
N LYS A 218 25.39 7.23 2.62
CA LYS A 218 24.63 6.37 3.54
C LYS A 218 24.81 4.90 3.20
N ARG A 219 24.47 4.06 4.18
CA ARG A 219 24.41 2.62 4.01
C ARG A 219 23.10 2.23 3.38
N PHE A 220 23.09 1.28 2.47
CA PHE A 220 21.87 0.86 1.82
C PHE A 220 21.85 -0.63 1.47
N ILE A 221 20.65 -1.19 1.45
CA ILE A 221 20.35 -2.45 0.76
C ILE A 221 19.46 -2.08 -0.42
N TRP A 222 19.81 -2.55 -1.61
CA TRP A 222 19.03 -2.31 -2.80
C TRP A 222 18.60 -3.62 -3.45
N ALA A 223 17.29 -3.87 -3.45
CA ALA A 223 16.67 -4.93 -4.24
C ALA A 223 16.58 -4.48 -5.71
N VAL A 224 17.50 -4.97 -6.54
CA VAL A 224 17.55 -4.71 -7.98
C VAL A 224 16.87 -5.84 -8.70
N LYS A 225 15.83 -5.56 -9.46
CA LYS A 225 15.20 -6.57 -10.30
C LYS A 225 16.05 -6.79 -11.56
N ASP A 226 16.73 -7.93 -11.68
CA ASP A 226 17.40 -8.30 -12.93
C ASP A 226 16.34 -8.64 -14.00
N MET A 227 16.28 -7.83 -15.06
CA MET A 227 15.56 -8.19 -16.29
C MET A 227 16.60 -8.67 -17.29
N LEU A 228 16.50 -9.93 -17.73
CA LEU A 228 17.18 -10.39 -18.93
C LEU A 228 16.58 -9.65 -20.13
N LYS A 229 17.23 -8.59 -20.61
CA LYS A 229 16.87 -7.99 -21.90
C LYS A 229 17.23 -8.99 -23.00
N GLY A 230 16.24 -9.72 -23.53
CA GLY A 230 16.33 -10.42 -24.82
C GLY A 230 17.59 -11.28 -25.04
N GLY A 231 18.07 -11.99 -24.01
CA GLY A 231 19.26 -12.85 -24.13
C GLY A 231 20.60 -12.13 -24.21
N LYS A 232 20.69 -10.82 -23.90
CA LYS A 232 21.97 -10.08 -23.83
C LYS A 232 22.05 -9.21 -22.57
N GLY A 233 22.76 -9.74 -21.56
CA GLY A 233 23.35 -8.96 -20.46
C GLY A 233 22.43 -8.68 -19.27
N ARG A 234 23.02 -8.69 -18.08
CA ARG A 234 22.44 -8.21 -16.81
C ARG A 234 22.06 -6.73 -16.92
N ILE A 235 21.14 -6.26 -16.07
CA ILE A 235 20.98 -4.82 -15.88
C ILE A 235 22.32 -4.27 -15.40
N GLY A 236 22.96 -3.46 -16.24
CA GLY A 236 24.26 -2.87 -15.97
C GLY A 236 24.10 -1.72 -14.98
N LEU A 237 24.37 -1.99 -13.71
CA LEU A 237 24.80 -0.92 -12.81
C LEU A 237 26.06 -0.26 -13.41
N PRO A 238 26.37 1.01 -13.07
CA PRO A 238 27.57 1.67 -13.57
C PRO A 238 28.81 0.79 -13.38
N GLU A 239 29.74 0.81 -14.33
CA GLU A 239 30.94 -0.02 -14.26
C GLU A 239 31.68 0.22 -12.94
N GLY A 240 32.06 -0.87 -12.25
CA GLY A 240 32.73 -0.83 -10.96
C GLY A 240 31.87 -0.37 -9.77
N TYR A 241 30.56 -0.15 -9.94
CA TYR A 241 29.68 0.36 -8.89
C TYR A 241 29.68 -0.49 -7.62
N GLU A 242 29.53 -1.81 -7.74
CA GLU A 242 29.48 -2.71 -6.57
C GLU A 242 30.78 -2.67 -5.75
N GLU A 243 31.95 -2.48 -6.40
CA GLU A 243 33.22 -2.30 -5.69
C GLU A 243 33.30 -0.93 -5.00
N ARG A 244 32.82 0.15 -5.63
CA ARG A 244 32.82 1.50 -5.02
C ARG A 244 31.94 1.58 -3.77
N VAL A 245 30.82 0.86 -3.76
CA VAL A 245 29.90 0.84 -2.61
C VAL A 245 30.18 -0.31 -1.64
N LYS A 246 31.23 -1.10 -1.85
CA LYS A 246 31.57 -2.24 -1.00
C LYS A 246 31.70 -1.83 0.47
N GLY A 247 31.07 -2.62 1.35
CA GLY A 247 31.02 -2.35 2.80
C GLY A 247 29.96 -1.35 3.25
N ARG A 248 29.33 -0.60 2.33
CA ARG A 248 28.27 0.37 2.62
C ARG A 248 26.98 0.14 1.84
N GLY A 249 27.06 -0.43 0.65
CA GLY A 249 25.93 -0.88 -0.15
C GLY A 249 25.91 -2.40 -0.28
N LEU A 250 24.72 -2.99 -0.24
CA LEU A 250 24.48 -4.38 -0.59
C LEU A 250 23.44 -4.46 -1.70
N ILE A 251 23.80 -5.05 -2.83
CA ILE A 251 22.91 -5.25 -3.99
C ILE A 251 22.35 -6.67 -3.93
N LEU A 252 21.02 -6.78 -3.97
CA LEU A 252 20.30 -8.04 -3.97
C LEU A 252 19.53 -8.17 -5.28
N ARG A 253 19.75 -9.26 -6.02
CA ARG A 253 19.15 -9.50 -7.35
C ARG A 253 18.03 -10.53 -7.35
N ASP A 254 18.01 -11.38 -6.33
CA ASP A 254 17.02 -12.44 -6.15
C ASP A 254 15.92 -12.00 -5.17
N TRP A 255 15.12 -12.97 -4.72
CA TRP A 255 14.13 -12.74 -3.67
C TRP A 255 14.77 -12.08 -2.43
N VAL A 256 14.04 -11.15 -1.83
CA VAL A 256 14.51 -10.36 -0.68
C VAL A 256 13.56 -10.54 0.50
N PRO A 257 14.07 -10.85 1.71
CA PRO A 257 13.27 -10.95 2.94
C PRO A 257 12.86 -9.55 3.44
N GLN A 258 11.93 -8.91 2.71
CA GLN A 258 11.54 -7.51 2.94
C GLN A 258 11.01 -7.28 4.37
N LEU A 259 10.20 -8.20 4.90
CA LEU A 259 9.65 -8.10 6.24
C LEU A 259 10.76 -8.11 7.30
N GLU A 260 11.74 -9.01 7.17
CA GLU A 260 12.85 -9.15 8.10
C GLU A 260 13.82 -7.97 7.99
N ILE A 261 14.09 -7.48 6.78
CA ILE A 261 14.92 -6.29 6.57
C ILE A 261 14.26 -5.07 7.21
N LEU A 262 12.95 -4.85 6.98
CA LEU A 262 12.24 -3.73 7.58
C LEU A 262 12.16 -3.82 9.11
N ASP A 263 12.08 -5.04 9.66
CA ASP A 263 12.01 -5.25 11.12
C ASP A 263 13.38 -5.13 11.80
N HIS A 264 14.47 -5.18 11.02
CA HIS A 264 15.82 -5.14 11.55
C HIS A 264 16.17 -3.82 12.27
N GLY A 265 16.91 -3.92 13.39
CA GLY A 265 17.34 -2.78 14.19
C GLY A 265 18.16 -1.74 13.42
N SER A 266 18.96 -2.18 12.44
CA SER A 266 19.81 -1.34 11.59
C SER A 266 19.06 -0.58 10.50
N THR A 267 17.83 -1.00 10.14
CA THR A 267 17.02 -0.33 9.11
C THR A 267 16.44 0.97 9.64
N GLY A 268 16.86 2.08 9.02
CA GLY A 268 16.53 3.45 9.41
C GLY A 268 15.54 4.16 8.48
N GLY A 269 15.33 3.65 7.27
CA GLY A 269 14.36 4.20 6.32
C GLY A 269 14.10 3.25 5.15
N PHE A 270 13.03 3.52 4.40
CA PHE A 270 12.61 2.71 3.25
C PHE A 270 12.31 3.59 2.03
N LEU A 271 13.13 3.48 0.98
CA LEU A 271 12.82 4.06 -0.33
C LEU A 271 11.92 3.10 -1.10
N THR A 272 10.70 3.54 -1.37
CA THR A 272 9.62 2.67 -1.87
C THR A 272 8.77 3.31 -2.95
N HIS A 273 8.28 2.46 -3.84
CA HIS A 273 7.24 2.77 -4.81
C HIS A 273 5.86 3.10 -4.20
N CYS A 274 5.68 2.95 -2.88
CA CYS A 274 4.43 3.27 -2.17
C CYS A 274 3.23 2.37 -2.52
N GLY A 275 3.48 1.12 -2.93
CA GLY A 275 2.43 0.10 -2.96
C GLY A 275 1.86 -0.12 -1.56
N TRP A 276 0.53 -0.28 -1.43
CA TRP A 276 -0.13 -0.26 -0.13
C TRP A 276 0.42 -1.30 0.86
N ASN A 277 0.70 -2.52 0.38
CA ASN A 277 1.30 -3.55 1.23
C ASN A 277 2.65 -3.12 1.80
N SER A 278 3.55 -2.63 0.94
CA SER A 278 4.86 -2.11 1.36
C SER A 278 4.75 -0.93 2.33
N CYS A 279 3.77 -0.04 2.15
CA CYS A 279 3.47 1.02 3.11
C CYS A 279 3.08 0.43 4.47
N MET A 280 2.13 -0.50 4.50
CA MET A 280 1.69 -1.12 5.76
C MET A 280 2.80 -1.92 6.44
N GLU A 281 3.65 -2.63 5.70
CA GLU A 281 4.81 -3.33 6.26
C GLU A 281 5.78 -2.37 6.95
N SER A 282 6.08 -1.23 6.29
CA SER A 282 6.95 -0.18 6.82
C SER A 282 6.35 0.48 8.06
N ILE A 283 5.07 0.82 8.01
CA ILE A 283 4.33 1.43 9.12
C ILE A 283 4.33 0.50 10.34
N CYS A 284 3.98 -0.78 10.16
CA CYS A 284 3.95 -1.75 11.27
C CYS A 284 5.30 -1.85 11.98
N ARG A 285 6.40 -1.65 11.24
CA ARG A 285 7.78 -1.73 11.76
C ARG A 285 8.34 -0.37 12.20
N GLY A 286 7.56 0.70 12.06
CA GLY A 286 7.96 2.05 12.44
C GLY A 286 9.14 2.58 11.64
N VAL A 287 9.22 2.20 10.36
CA VAL A 287 10.26 2.65 9.43
C VAL A 287 9.71 3.81 8.59
N PRO A 288 10.33 5.00 8.60
CA PRO A 288 9.89 6.13 7.80
C PRO A 288 10.27 5.92 6.33
N MET A 289 9.54 6.59 5.42
CA MET A 289 9.62 6.32 3.99
C MET A 289 10.18 7.48 3.15
N ALA A 290 10.96 7.12 2.14
CA ALA A 290 11.31 7.96 1.01
C ALA A 290 10.39 7.57 -0.16
N THR A 291 9.39 8.39 -0.44
CA THR A 291 8.31 8.03 -1.36
C THR A 291 8.68 8.32 -2.81
N TRP A 292 8.51 7.32 -3.66
CA TRP A 292 8.75 7.41 -5.09
C TRP A 292 7.63 6.67 -5.85
N PRO A 293 6.42 7.22 -5.94
CA PRO A 293 5.30 6.58 -6.64
C PRO A 293 5.60 6.41 -8.14
N ILE A 294 5.11 5.30 -8.72
CA ILE A 294 5.36 4.91 -10.11
C ILE A 294 4.06 4.70 -10.89
N GLN A 295 3.06 4.07 -10.30
CA GLN A 295 1.81 3.72 -10.99
C GLN A 295 0.62 3.54 -10.03
N TYR A 296 -0.59 3.59 -10.57
CA TYR A 296 -1.83 3.25 -9.86
C TYR A 296 -2.08 4.11 -8.62
N ASP A 297 -2.51 3.49 -7.52
CA ASP A 297 -2.85 4.13 -6.24
C ASP A 297 -1.63 4.71 -5.50
N GLN A 298 -0.41 4.32 -5.89
CA GLN A 298 0.85 4.70 -5.23
C GLN A 298 1.00 6.21 -5.05
N ALA A 299 0.53 7.01 -6.01
CA ALA A 299 0.62 8.46 -5.94
C ALA A 299 -0.17 9.04 -4.77
N ARG A 300 -1.37 8.51 -4.48
CA ARG A 300 -2.16 8.92 -3.31
C ARG A 300 -1.60 8.33 -2.03
N ASN A 301 -1.06 7.11 -2.07
CA ASN A 301 -0.38 6.52 -0.93
C ASN A 301 0.84 7.36 -0.53
N ALA A 302 1.60 7.89 -1.48
CA ALA A 302 2.72 8.79 -1.22
C ALA A 302 2.25 10.05 -0.46
N VAL A 303 1.17 10.70 -0.90
CA VAL A 303 0.58 11.86 -0.20
C VAL A 303 0.10 11.49 1.21
N LEU A 304 -0.50 10.30 1.38
CA LEU A 304 -0.87 9.81 2.71
C LEU A 304 0.37 9.72 3.61
N MET A 305 1.49 9.18 3.12
CA MET A 305 2.72 9.05 3.92
C MET A 305 3.39 10.39 4.24
N THR A 306 3.43 11.33 3.29
CA THR A 306 4.20 12.57 3.41
C THR A 306 3.41 13.71 4.06
N GLU A 307 2.17 13.94 3.63
CA GLU A 307 1.40 15.13 4.02
C GLU A 307 0.42 14.86 5.16
N VAL A 308 -0.21 13.69 5.15
CA VAL A 308 -1.25 13.33 6.13
C VAL A 308 -0.63 12.71 7.38
N LEU A 309 0.05 11.57 7.22
CA LEU A 309 0.64 10.81 8.33
C LEU A 309 1.97 11.41 8.78
N LYS A 310 2.66 12.13 7.88
CA LYS A 310 3.95 12.78 8.13
C LYS A 310 4.99 11.78 8.66
N ILE A 311 5.11 10.65 7.98
CA ILE A 311 6.08 9.58 8.25
C ILE A 311 7.02 9.33 7.07
N GLY A 312 7.04 10.24 6.09
CA GLY A 312 7.93 10.15 4.96
C GLY A 312 8.22 11.48 4.28
N ILE A 313 9.16 11.43 3.33
CA ILE A 313 9.52 12.54 2.45
C ILE A 313 9.39 12.11 0.99
N ALA A 314 9.05 13.06 0.11
CA ALA A 314 9.03 12.82 -1.32
C ALA A 314 10.45 12.80 -1.90
N VAL A 315 10.80 11.72 -2.61
CA VAL A 315 11.93 11.68 -3.54
C VAL A 315 11.47 12.10 -4.93
N LYS A 316 10.27 11.65 -5.31
CA LYS A 316 9.63 11.98 -6.58
C LYS A 316 8.19 12.41 -6.35
N ASP A 317 7.87 13.63 -6.75
CA ASP A 317 6.49 14.10 -6.81
C ASP A 317 5.79 13.52 -8.04
N TRP A 318 4.51 13.16 -7.89
CA TRP A 318 3.74 12.54 -8.98
C TRP A 318 3.58 13.45 -10.21
N GLU A 319 3.55 14.77 -10.00
CA GLU A 319 3.48 15.74 -11.08
C GLU A 319 4.72 15.66 -11.99
N ARG A 320 5.86 15.25 -11.44
CA ARG A 320 7.15 15.11 -12.12
C ARG A 320 7.45 13.65 -12.51
N ARG A 321 6.43 12.78 -12.58
CA ARG A 321 6.58 11.33 -12.84
C ARG A 321 7.30 10.99 -14.15
N GLU A 322 7.22 11.84 -15.16
CA GLU A 322 7.90 11.67 -16.45
C GLU A 322 9.36 12.13 -16.43
N GLU A 323 9.76 12.90 -15.42
CA GLU A 323 11.12 13.41 -15.29
C GLU A 323 12.06 12.35 -14.72
N VAL A 324 13.32 12.42 -15.16
CA VAL A 324 14.41 11.68 -14.52
C VAL A 324 14.79 12.42 -13.24
N ILE A 325 14.77 11.71 -12.11
CA ILE A 325 15.21 12.24 -10.83
C ILE A 325 16.72 12.09 -10.74
N THR A 326 17.40 13.20 -10.48
CA THR A 326 18.87 13.26 -10.45
C THR A 326 19.46 12.61 -9.21
N ALA A 327 20.68 12.12 -9.33
CA ALA A 327 21.49 11.55 -8.27
C ALA A 327 21.60 12.50 -7.08
N ALA A 328 21.76 13.80 -7.35
CA ALA A 328 21.81 14.83 -6.33
C ALA A 328 20.51 14.89 -5.50
N ALA A 329 19.34 14.85 -6.16
CA ALA A 329 18.04 14.86 -5.49
C ALA A 329 17.81 13.58 -4.67
N ILE A 330 18.15 12.42 -5.24
CA ILE A 330 18.06 11.12 -4.56
C ILE A 330 18.96 11.10 -3.32
N GLY A 331 20.24 11.45 -3.48
CA GLY A 331 21.20 11.49 -2.38
C GLY A 331 20.79 12.48 -1.29
N ALA A 332 20.23 13.64 -1.66
CA ALA A 332 19.72 14.62 -0.70
C ALA A 332 18.52 14.07 0.09
N ALA A 333 17.56 13.43 -0.58
CA ALA A 333 16.41 12.82 0.09
C ALA A 333 16.86 11.69 1.04
N VAL A 334 17.76 10.81 0.60
CA VAL A 334 18.32 9.75 1.46
C VAL A 334 18.99 10.36 2.69
N ARG A 335 19.87 11.36 2.54
CA ARG A 335 20.52 12.02 3.68
C ARG A 335 19.53 12.70 4.64
N ARG A 336 18.49 13.31 4.08
CA ARG A 336 17.42 13.96 4.84
C ARG A 336 16.62 12.93 5.66
N LEU A 337 16.22 11.80 5.07
CA LEU A 337 15.49 10.75 5.78
C LEU A 337 16.33 10.07 6.87
N ILE A 338 17.61 9.77 6.57
CA ILE A 338 18.53 9.11 7.49
C ILE A 338 19.76 9.98 7.80
N GLY A 339 19.67 10.70 8.91
CA GLY A 339 20.77 11.50 9.47
C GLY A 339 20.50 13.01 9.53
N SER A 340 19.24 13.43 9.52
CA SER A 340 18.82 14.80 9.82
C SER A 340 17.83 14.83 11.00
N ALA A 341 17.62 16.01 11.59
CA ALA A 341 16.63 16.21 12.65
C ALA A 341 15.20 15.87 12.18
N GLU A 342 14.84 16.31 10.97
CA GLU A 342 13.54 15.99 10.37
C GLU A 342 13.36 14.48 10.18
N GLY A 343 14.40 13.77 9.71
CA GLY A 343 14.38 12.31 9.59
C GLY A 343 14.14 11.60 10.92
N GLU A 344 14.65 12.14 12.03
CA GLU A 344 14.36 11.62 13.38
C GLU A 344 12.91 11.89 13.80
N GLU A 345 12.37 13.08 13.54
CA GLU A 345 10.96 13.39 13.82
C GLU A 345 10.00 12.45 13.07
N LEU A 346 10.27 12.22 11.78
CA LEU A 346 9.49 11.28 10.95
C LEU A 346 9.57 9.86 11.52
N ARG A 347 10.74 9.45 12.01
CA ARG A 347 10.95 8.13 12.62
C ARG A 347 10.21 7.97 13.94
N VAL A 348 10.17 9.00 14.78
CA VAL A 348 9.39 8.99 16.03
C VAL A 348 7.91 8.77 15.70
N LYS A 349 7.35 9.54 14.75
CA LYS A 349 5.97 9.38 14.29
C LYS A 349 5.70 8.01 13.68
N ALA A 350 6.60 7.50 12.84
CA ALA A 350 6.47 6.17 12.27
C ALA A 350 6.42 5.08 13.36
N ARG A 351 7.26 5.18 14.40
CA ARG A 351 7.26 4.25 15.54
C ARG A 351 5.98 4.34 16.36
N GLU A 352 5.48 5.53 16.64
CA GLU A 352 4.20 5.73 17.33
C GLU A 352 3.05 5.06 16.56
N MET A 353 3.00 5.27 15.25
CA MET A 353 2.00 4.66 14.39
C MET A 353 2.14 3.14 14.34
N GLY A 354 3.37 2.61 14.22
CA GLY A 354 3.61 1.17 14.26
C GLY A 354 3.14 0.53 15.57
N ARG A 355 3.34 1.20 16.73
CA ARG A 355 2.79 0.75 18.01
C ARG A 355 1.26 0.78 18.01
N ALA A 356 0.65 1.84 17.49
CA ALA A 356 -0.81 1.94 17.41
C ALA A 356 -1.43 0.83 16.55
N VAL A 357 -0.81 0.48 15.42
CA VAL A 357 -1.23 -0.65 14.58
C VAL A 357 -1.07 -1.99 15.29
N LYS A 358 0.07 -2.21 15.97
CA LYS A 358 0.29 -3.44 16.76
C LYS A 358 -0.79 -3.59 17.84
N GLN A 359 -1.12 -2.51 18.54
CA GLN A 359 -2.18 -2.53 19.56
C GLN A 359 -3.57 -2.72 18.95
N SER A 360 -3.83 -2.22 17.75
CA SER A 360 -5.16 -2.28 17.13
C SER A 360 -5.58 -3.68 16.70
N VAL A 361 -4.62 -4.56 16.42
CA VAL A 361 -4.87 -5.96 16.01
C VAL A 361 -4.87 -6.95 17.17
N MET A 362 -4.45 -6.53 18.37
CA MET A 362 -4.54 -7.33 19.59
C MET A 362 -6.00 -7.50 20.04
N GLU A 363 -6.23 -8.42 20.97
CA GLU A 363 -7.54 -8.61 21.60
C GLU A 363 -8.07 -7.29 22.20
N GLY A 364 -9.33 -6.94 21.90
CA GLY A 364 -9.93 -5.66 22.27
C GLY A 364 -9.46 -4.44 21.46
N GLY A 365 -8.48 -4.61 20.55
CA GLY A 365 -7.97 -3.56 19.68
C GLY A 365 -8.98 -3.13 18.62
N VAL A 366 -8.88 -1.87 18.16
CA VAL A 366 -9.90 -1.27 17.27
C VAL A 366 -10.03 -1.96 15.90
N SER A 367 -8.96 -2.50 15.33
CA SER A 367 -9.05 -3.29 14.08
C SER A 367 -9.64 -4.67 14.36
N ARG A 368 -9.30 -5.28 15.51
CA ARG A 368 -9.86 -6.57 15.90
C ARG A 368 -11.37 -6.49 16.12
N VAL A 369 -11.85 -5.45 16.79
CA VAL A 369 -13.29 -5.20 16.98
C VAL A 369 -14.03 -5.03 15.65
N GLU A 370 -13.41 -4.38 14.65
CA GLU A 370 -14.00 -4.25 13.31
C GLU A 370 -14.10 -5.60 12.58
N MET A 371 -13.06 -6.43 12.68
CA MET A 371 -13.08 -7.81 12.16
C MET A 371 -14.16 -8.65 12.85
N ASP A 372 -14.21 -8.63 14.19
CA ASP A 372 -15.19 -9.39 14.97
C ASP A 372 -16.63 -8.92 14.65
N SER A 373 -16.82 -7.62 14.41
CA SER A 373 -18.09 -7.05 13.94
C SER A 373 -18.51 -7.59 12.57
N PHE A 374 -17.58 -7.67 11.62
CA PHE A 374 -17.84 -8.29 10.32
C PHE A 374 -18.16 -9.79 10.45
N ILE A 375 -17.39 -10.53 11.25
CA ILE A 375 -17.63 -11.96 11.50
C ILE A 375 -19.01 -12.17 12.14
N ALA A 376 -19.36 -11.40 13.17
CA ALA A 376 -20.67 -11.45 13.81
C ALA A 376 -21.79 -11.12 12.81
N HIS A 377 -21.56 -10.15 11.92
CA HIS A 377 -22.51 -9.81 10.86
C HIS A 377 -22.76 -10.99 9.93
N ILE A 378 -21.72 -11.66 9.41
CA ILE A 378 -21.91 -12.74 8.44
C ILE A 378 -22.38 -14.07 9.09
N THR A 379 -22.09 -14.26 10.38
CA THR A 379 -22.49 -15.45 11.16
C THR A 379 -23.83 -15.30 11.90
N ARG A 380 -24.48 -14.13 11.81
CA ARG A 380 -25.79 -13.87 12.43
C ARG A 380 -26.81 -14.97 12.09
N LYS A 381 -27.63 -15.38 13.06
CA LYS A 381 -28.73 -16.34 12.80
C LYS A 381 -29.67 -15.73 11.75
N CYS A 382 -30.08 -16.52 10.74
CA CYS A 382 -31.09 -16.04 9.79
C CYS A 382 -32.42 -15.85 10.49
#